data_AF-A0A3P8NFH1-F1
#
_entry.id   AF-A0A3P8NFH1-F1
#
_cell.length_a   1.000
_cell.length_b   1.000
_cell.length_c   1.000
_cell.angle_alpha   90.00
_cell.angle_beta   90.00
_cell.angle_gamma   90.00
#
_symmetry.space_group_name_H-M   'P 1'
#
loop_
_entity.id
_entity.type
_entity.pdbx_description
1 polymer ?
#
loop_
_entity_poly.entity_id
_entity_poly.type
_entity_poly.pdbx_seq_one_letter_code
_entity_poly.pdbx_strand_id
1 'polypeptide(L)'
;MRMEFFSRMKAAGVITLTMMMISLHQIYSSSAQECPSTHDLLNSLRQVEKMLAVHETSYQQSLRSLKKKISTLHNSTMAVFKIASCPKPDPPAHGRRLGRVFGIGHEVHFLCKSGYELIGPRTRVCLESLKWSGQQPMCRHLNSTANSLPSFSPASPSSSASSSSSFPASAALSASSSATSLSHQSPTSSSPSSSVRPSHCTHFLGSTRCTCDVGFTISGRDNNICTDIDECHLFPLGQPGLLCVHQCVNTPGSFHCICPSGYDLTRDGRSCTDIDECENRMHNCTADQLCVNTYGGFQCVTVECPRLKNATYIKTSSMRCERNPCMLGDKPCTQAPNSISFHFLSVVSNMSAPRILFRVSAARVLGDTLRFGLAGGRSRGHFSVQRSGRQTGTLLLVTPIKGPATLEAEVEMSELEHNTLLGRYLTKVTLFVSPYEF
;
A
#
# COMPACT_ATOMS: atom_id res chain seq x y z
N MET A 1 15.91 -21.09 -15.89
CA MET A 1 16.54 -22.04 -14.94
C MET A 1 15.82 -22.24 -13.60
N ARG A 2 14.60 -21.70 -13.37
CA ARG A 2 13.83 -21.92 -12.11
C ARG A 2 12.63 -22.86 -12.26
N MET A 3 12.23 -23.21 -13.49
CA MET A 3 11.10 -24.11 -13.78
C MET A 3 11.51 -25.58 -13.98
N GLU A 4 12.74 -25.88 -14.41
CA GLU A 4 13.19 -27.27 -14.63
C GLU A 4 13.62 -27.99 -13.34
N PHE A 5 14.01 -27.24 -12.30
CA PHE A 5 14.47 -27.82 -11.03
C PHE A 5 13.32 -28.36 -10.17
N PHE A 6 12.15 -27.70 -10.21
CA PHE A 6 10.96 -28.15 -9.49
C PHE A 6 10.25 -29.34 -10.15
N SER A 7 10.39 -29.50 -11.46
CA SER A 7 9.84 -30.66 -12.19
C SER A 7 10.63 -31.94 -11.89
N ARG A 8 11.97 -31.85 -11.78
CA ARG A 8 12.84 -33.00 -11.44
C ARG A 8 12.69 -33.49 -10.00
N MET A 9 12.38 -32.62 -9.03
CA MET A 9 12.15 -33.03 -7.63
C MET A 9 10.80 -33.72 -7.41
N LYS A 10 9.73 -33.33 -8.14
CA LYS A 10 8.45 -34.04 -8.08
C LYS A 10 8.50 -35.42 -8.72
N ALA A 11 9.27 -35.59 -9.79
CA ALA A 11 9.47 -36.90 -10.42
C ALA A 11 10.24 -37.88 -9.53
N ALA A 12 11.29 -37.42 -8.82
CA ALA A 12 12.08 -38.27 -7.94
C ALA A 12 11.34 -38.74 -6.68
N GLY A 13 10.46 -37.91 -6.11
CA GLY A 13 9.67 -38.26 -4.91
C GLY A 13 8.47 -39.17 -5.18
N VAL A 14 7.93 -39.17 -6.41
CA VAL A 14 6.84 -40.07 -6.80
C VAL A 14 7.37 -41.47 -7.11
N ILE A 15 8.56 -41.57 -7.72
CA ILE A 15 9.20 -42.86 -8.07
C ILE A 15 9.60 -43.66 -6.82
N THR A 16 10.07 -42.99 -5.75
CA THR A 16 10.42 -43.65 -4.48
C THR A 16 9.19 -44.12 -3.71
N LEU A 17 8.07 -43.37 -3.71
CA LEU A 17 6.82 -43.80 -3.08
C LEU A 17 6.17 -44.98 -3.83
N THR A 18 6.22 -45.00 -5.17
CA THR A 18 5.69 -46.11 -5.96
C THR A 18 6.51 -47.38 -5.80
N MET A 19 7.84 -47.29 -5.67
CA MET A 19 8.70 -48.45 -5.39
C MET A 19 8.44 -49.02 -3.99
N MET A 20 8.17 -48.18 -2.97
CA MET A 20 7.82 -48.65 -1.62
C MET A 20 6.46 -49.38 -1.57
N MET A 21 5.48 -48.92 -2.36
CA MET A 21 4.15 -49.56 -2.43
C MET A 21 4.17 -50.87 -3.22
N ILE A 22 5.05 -51.00 -4.23
CA ILE A 22 5.25 -52.26 -4.97
C ILE A 22 5.94 -53.31 -4.08
N SER A 23 6.88 -52.89 -3.22
CA SER A 23 7.51 -53.78 -2.22
C SER A 23 6.53 -54.27 -1.16
N LEU A 24 5.52 -53.45 -0.78
CA LEU A 24 4.48 -53.84 0.17
C LEU A 24 3.41 -54.75 -0.43
N HIS A 25 3.15 -54.66 -1.75
CA HIS A 25 2.20 -55.55 -2.44
C HIS A 25 2.78 -56.94 -2.76
N GLN A 26 4.11 -57.09 -2.85
CA GLN A 26 4.73 -58.41 -3.02
C GLN A 26 4.81 -59.24 -1.72
N ILE A 27 4.55 -58.65 -0.56
CA ILE A 27 4.56 -59.35 0.74
C ILE A 27 3.21 -60.04 1.02
N TYR A 28 2.12 -59.67 0.32
CA TYR A 28 0.78 -60.21 0.58
C TYR A 28 0.45 -61.49 -0.21
N SER A 29 1.42 -62.09 -0.91
CA SER A 29 1.18 -63.27 -1.74
C SER A 29 2.33 -64.28 -1.67
N SER A 30 2.64 -64.75 -0.47
CA SER A 30 3.36 -66.02 -0.29
C SER A 30 3.03 -66.60 1.09
N SER A 31 2.52 -67.82 1.06
CA SER A 31 2.31 -68.68 2.21
C SER A 31 3.58 -68.86 3.05
N ALA A 32 3.43 -68.78 4.37
CA ALA A 32 4.26 -69.38 5.42
C ALA A 32 5.79 -69.14 5.35
N GLN A 33 6.30 -68.13 6.08
CA GLN A 33 7.63 -68.19 6.71
C GLN A 33 7.73 -67.16 7.85
N GLU A 34 8.15 -67.63 9.03
CA GLU A 34 8.60 -67.01 10.30
C GLU A 34 8.48 -65.48 10.52
N CYS A 35 7.92 -65.12 11.70
CA CYS A 35 7.96 -63.75 12.23
C CYS A 35 9.40 -63.25 12.40
N PRO A 36 9.74 -62.02 11.96
CA PRO A 36 11.08 -61.47 12.10
C PRO A 36 11.44 -61.27 13.58
N SER A 37 12.68 -61.59 13.94
CA SER A 37 13.16 -61.48 15.31
C SER A 37 13.23 -60.01 15.77
N THR A 38 13.07 -59.76 17.07
CA THR A 38 13.19 -58.40 17.67
C THR A 38 14.53 -57.73 17.35
N HIS A 39 15.56 -58.52 17.06
CA HIS A 39 16.88 -58.06 16.66
C HIS A 39 16.90 -57.43 15.26
N ASP A 40 16.15 -58.00 14.30
CA ASP A 40 16.09 -57.50 12.92
C ASP A 40 15.31 -56.19 12.81
N LEU A 41 14.27 -56.04 13.64
CA LEU A 41 13.51 -54.80 13.74
C LEU A 41 14.34 -53.65 14.35
N LEU A 42 15.14 -53.94 15.38
CA LEU A 42 16.05 -52.98 16.01
C LEU A 42 17.17 -52.53 15.07
N ASN A 43 17.71 -53.43 14.28
CA ASN A 43 18.73 -53.08 13.28
C ASN A 43 18.14 -52.21 12.15
N SER A 44 16.91 -52.49 11.72
CA SER A 44 16.20 -51.68 10.73
C SER A 44 15.90 -50.26 11.25
N LEU A 45 15.46 -50.12 12.51
CA LEU A 45 15.22 -48.82 13.14
C LEU A 45 16.49 -47.98 13.26
N ARG A 46 17.62 -48.60 13.67
CA ARG A 46 18.93 -47.91 13.72
C ARG A 46 19.39 -47.44 12.34
N GLN A 47 19.04 -48.17 11.28
CA GLN A 47 19.38 -47.79 9.91
C GLN A 47 18.54 -46.60 9.43
N VAL A 48 17.27 -46.51 9.83
CA VAL A 48 16.41 -45.35 9.57
C VAL A 48 16.87 -44.12 10.34
N GLU A 49 17.24 -44.25 11.62
CA GLU A 49 17.80 -43.13 12.41
C GLU A 49 19.08 -42.55 11.78
N LYS A 50 20.00 -43.41 11.33
CA LYS A 50 21.20 -42.96 10.61
C LYS A 50 20.86 -42.22 9.33
N MET A 51 19.84 -42.68 8.59
CA MET A 51 19.42 -42.03 7.36
C MET A 51 18.79 -40.65 7.62
N LEU A 52 17.98 -40.52 8.69
CA LEU A 52 17.43 -39.23 9.12
C LEU A 52 18.53 -38.24 9.54
N ALA A 53 19.54 -38.69 10.28
CA ALA A 53 20.67 -37.84 10.70
C ALA A 53 21.48 -37.31 9.50
N VAL A 54 21.65 -38.10 8.45
CA VAL A 54 22.32 -37.67 7.20
C VAL A 54 21.46 -36.63 6.45
N HIS A 55 20.14 -36.81 6.44
CA HIS A 55 19.24 -35.84 5.79
C HIS A 55 19.19 -34.50 6.54
N GLU A 56 19.15 -34.53 7.89
CA GLU A 56 19.22 -33.34 8.76
C GLU A 56 20.49 -32.54 8.49
N THR A 57 21.65 -33.20 8.43
CA THR A 57 22.94 -32.53 8.19
C THR A 57 23.04 -31.91 6.80
N SER A 58 22.53 -32.58 5.76
CA SER A 58 22.45 -32.06 4.39
C SER A 58 21.54 -30.81 4.29
N TYR A 59 20.40 -30.83 4.98
CA TYR A 59 19.49 -29.69 5.06
C TYR A 59 20.12 -28.50 5.78
N GLN A 60 20.79 -28.72 6.91
CA GLN A 60 21.51 -27.70 7.65
C GLN A 60 22.65 -27.06 6.83
N GLN A 61 23.36 -27.85 6.04
CA GLN A 61 24.43 -27.36 5.16
C GLN A 61 23.88 -26.50 4.01
N SER A 62 22.72 -26.87 3.47
CA SER A 62 21.99 -26.07 2.46
C SER A 62 21.52 -24.73 3.03
N LEU A 63 21.00 -24.72 4.26
CA LEU A 63 20.62 -23.49 4.98
C LEU A 63 21.81 -22.57 5.26
N ARG A 64 22.97 -23.11 5.64
CA ARG A 64 24.21 -22.33 5.82
C ARG A 64 24.68 -21.70 4.51
N SER A 65 24.60 -22.43 3.40
CA SER A 65 24.90 -21.90 2.07
C SER A 65 23.94 -20.77 1.66
N LEU A 66 22.65 -20.94 1.96
CA LEU A 66 21.63 -19.90 1.71
C LEU A 66 21.89 -18.65 2.57
N LYS A 67 22.17 -18.80 3.87
CA LYS A 67 22.53 -17.67 4.76
C LYS A 67 23.76 -16.91 4.27
N LYS A 68 24.77 -17.62 3.75
CA LYS A 68 25.97 -17.00 3.16
C LYS A 68 25.65 -16.23 1.87
N LYS A 69 24.74 -16.74 1.05
CA LYS A 69 24.23 -16.05 -0.15
C LYS A 69 23.39 -14.81 0.21
N ILE A 70 22.59 -14.86 1.27
CA ILE A 70 21.82 -13.71 1.76
C ILE A 70 22.75 -12.63 2.33
N SER A 71 23.77 -13.00 3.11
CA SER A 71 24.75 -12.06 3.67
C SER A 71 25.60 -11.39 2.59
N THR A 72 25.98 -12.11 1.53
CA THR A 72 26.70 -11.53 0.38
C THR A 72 25.80 -10.60 -0.44
N LEU A 73 24.50 -10.90 -0.57
CA LEU A 73 23.53 -9.99 -1.18
C LEU A 73 23.36 -8.71 -0.32
N HIS A 74 23.30 -8.84 1.00
CA HIS A 74 23.19 -7.72 1.93
C HIS A 74 24.42 -6.79 1.90
N ASN A 75 25.63 -7.36 1.81
CA ASN A 75 26.86 -6.56 1.64
C ASN A 75 26.96 -5.90 0.26
N SER A 76 26.42 -6.54 -0.79
CA SER A 76 26.36 -5.96 -2.13
C SER A 76 25.37 -4.79 -2.20
N THR A 77 24.29 -4.83 -1.42
CA THR A 77 23.33 -3.72 -1.30
C THR A 77 23.83 -2.55 -0.44
N MET A 78 24.72 -2.81 0.53
CA MET A 78 25.32 -1.77 1.38
C MET A 78 26.49 -1.02 0.72
N ALA A 79 27.16 -1.62 -0.26
CA ALA A 79 28.23 -0.97 -1.03
C ALA A 79 27.74 0.05 -2.09
N VAL A 80 26.42 0.19 -2.28
CA VAL A 80 25.81 1.07 -3.31
C VAL A 80 25.24 2.37 -2.73
N PHE A 81 25.23 2.58 -1.42
CA PHE A 81 24.73 3.83 -0.80
C PHE A 81 25.76 4.98 -0.83
N LYS A 82 26.29 5.32 -2.01
CA LYS A 82 26.54 6.73 -2.34
C LYS A 82 25.19 7.27 -2.80
N ILE A 83 24.66 8.29 -2.12
CA ILE A 83 23.34 8.89 -2.36
C ILE A 83 23.22 9.29 -3.84
N ALA A 84 22.66 8.41 -4.67
CA ALA A 84 22.43 8.66 -6.08
C ALA A 84 21.22 9.60 -6.18
N SER A 85 21.46 10.86 -6.50
CA SER A 85 20.44 11.90 -6.61
C SER A 85 20.51 12.61 -7.96
N CYS A 86 19.36 13.04 -8.46
CA CYS A 86 19.28 13.88 -9.65
C CYS A 86 19.91 15.25 -9.41
N PRO A 87 20.45 15.91 -10.46
CA PRO A 87 20.97 17.26 -10.35
C PRO A 87 19.87 18.23 -9.91
N LYS A 88 20.18 19.17 -9.01
CA LYS A 88 19.24 20.19 -8.54
C LYS A 88 18.71 21.00 -9.74
N PRO A 89 17.41 20.94 -10.08
CA PRO A 89 16.90 21.60 -11.28
C PRO A 89 16.64 23.09 -11.03
N ASP A 90 16.97 23.96 -11.98
CA ASP A 90 16.81 25.40 -11.79
C ASP A 90 15.33 25.86 -11.74
N PRO A 91 14.99 26.89 -10.95
CA PRO A 91 13.66 27.47 -11.00
C PRO A 91 13.42 28.20 -12.34
N PRO A 92 12.21 28.12 -12.93
CA PRO A 92 11.89 28.82 -14.16
C PRO A 92 11.94 30.33 -13.98
N ALA A 93 12.27 31.05 -15.06
CA ALA A 93 12.18 32.52 -15.07
C ALA A 93 10.75 32.95 -14.70
N HIS A 94 10.61 33.93 -13.81
CA HIS A 94 9.33 34.36 -13.24
C HIS A 94 8.54 33.25 -12.52
N GLY A 95 9.21 32.19 -12.08
CA GLY A 95 8.66 31.13 -11.26
C GLY A 95 9.61 30.68 -10.16
N ARG A 96 9.24 29.57 -9.50
CA ARG A 96 9.91 28.99 -8.35
C ARG A 96 9.80 27.46 -8.40
N ARG A 97 10.79 26.76 -7.81
CA ARG A 97 10.81 25.31 -7.64
C ARG A 97 10.61 24.97 -6.16
N LEU A 98 9.70 24.05 -5.86
CA LEU A 98 9.49 23.44 -4.55
C LEU A 98 10.12 22.04 -4.52
N GLY A 99 10.66 21.65 -3.36
CA GLY A 99 11.33 20.36 -3.14
C GLY A 99 12.81 20.50 -2.76
N ARG A 100 13.21 19.80 -1.69
CA ARG A 100 14.56 19.79 -1.09
C ARG A 100 15.35 18.50 -1.35
N VAL A 101 14.66 17.39 -1.58
CA VAL A 101 15.25 16.06 -1.81
C VAL A 101 15.20 15.73 -3.29
N PHE A 102 16.32 15.27 -3.85
CA PHE A 102 16.45 14.95 -5.28
C PHE A 102 16.80 13.49 -5.52
N GLY A 103 16.53 12.60 -4.56
CA GLY A 103 16.74 11.17 -4.71
C GLY A 103 15.83 10.56 -5.78
N ILE A 104 16.18 9.38 -6.26
CA ILE A 104 15.34 8.61 -7.21
C ILE A 104 13.92 8.45 -6.62
N GLY A 105 12.90 8.74 -7.43
CA GLY A 105 11.49 8.71 -7.06
C GLY A 105 10.97 10.01 -6.42
N HIS A 106 11.84 10.93 -5.99
CA HIS A 106 11.38 12.21 -5.45
C HIS A 106 10.92 13.16 -6.55
N GLU A 107 9.93 13.99 -6.20
CA GLU A 107 9.32 14.96 -7.11
C GLU A 107 9.65 16.40 -6.73
N VAL A 108 9.80 17.25 -7.75
CA VAL A 108 9.88 18.70 -7.60
C VAL A 108 8.71 19.35 -8.32
N HIS A 109 8.16 20.40 -7.72
CA HIS A 109 7.01 21.13 -8.24
C HIS A 109 7.42 22.53 -8.68
N PHE A 110 6.79 23.05 -9.73
CA PHE A 110 7.08 24.37 -10.27
C PHE A 110 5.85 25.26 -10.22
N LEU A 111 6.06 26.50 -9.80
CA LEU A 111 5.01 27.52 -9.67
C LEU A 111 5.44 28.81 -10.36
N CYS A 112 4.49 29.52 -10.95
CA CYS A 112 4.71 30.85 -11.53
C CYS A 112 4.32 31.96 -10.55
N LYS A 113 4.91 33.15 -10.75
CA LYS A 113 4.49 34.37 -10.06
C LYS A 113 3.10 34.81 -10.55
N SER A 114 2.41 35.62 -9.76
CA SER A 114 1.11 36.20 -10.16
C SER A 114 1.24 36.96 -11.49
N GLY A 115 0.25 36.79 -12.38
CA GLY A 115 0.29 37.33 -13.75
C GLY A 115 0.99 36.43 -14.78
N TYR A 116 1.49 35.26 -14.39
CA TYR A 116 2.15 34.29 -15.29
C TYR A 116 1.49 32.90 -15.21
N GLU A 117 1.35 32.27 -16.36
CA GLU A 117 0.87 30.89 -16.56
C GLU A 117 2.05 29.92 -16.71
N LEU A 118 1.94 28.74 -16.10
CA LEU A 118 2.96 27.69 -16.22
C LEU A 118 2.75 26.89 -17.50
N ILE A 119 3.76 26.87 -18.37
CA ILE A 119 3.81 26.10 -19.60
C ILE A 119 4.78 24.93 -19.42
N GLY A 120 4.27 23.70 -19.53
CA GLY A 120 5.02 22.47 -19.32
C GLY A 120 4.57 21.68 -18.08
N PRO A 121 5.32 20.64 -17.68
CA PRO A 121 4.93 19.79 -16.57
C PRO A 121 5.07 20.53 -15.23
N ARG A 122 3.97 20.58 -14.47
CA ARG A 122 3.94 21.18 -13.12
C ARG A 122 4.86 20.46 -12.13
N THR A 123 5.02 19.16 -12.33
CA THR A 123 5.77 18.27 -11.45
C THR A 123 6.76 17.47 -12.29
N ARG A 124 7.99 17.32 -11.80
CA ARG A 124 9.01 16.46 -12.40
C ARG A 124 9.52 15.48 -11.36
N VAL A 125 9.77 14.25 -11.77
CA VAL A 125 10.20 13.13 -10.90
C VAL A 125 11.61 12.73 -11.26
N CYS A 126 12.46 12.47 -10.26
CA CYS A 126 13.80 11.94 -10.48
C CYS A 126 13.71 10.46 -10.86
N LEU A 127 14.09 10.13 -12.10
CA LEU A 127 14.05 8.76 -12.61
C LEU A 127 15.26 7.95 -12.14
N GLU A 128 15.18 6.62 -12.21
CA GLU A 128 16.31 5.70 -11.95
C GLU A 128 17.53 6.01 -12.83
N SER A 129 17.31 6.64 -14.00
CA SER A 129 18.36 7.12 -14.89
C SER A 129 19.10 8.38 -14.40
N LEU A 130 18.81 8.87 -13.18
CA LEU A 130 19.31 10.12 -12.60
C LEU A 130 18.99 11.37 -13.44
N LYS A 131 17.89 11.33 -14.18
CA LYS A 131 17.35 12.43 -14.98
C LYS A 131 15.94 12.76 -14.54
N TRP A 132 15.58 14.04 -14.64
CA TRP A 132 14.21 14.48 -14.36
C TRP A 132 13.26 14.11 -15.50
N SER A 133 12.07 13.64 -15.15
CA SER A 133 11.00 13.36 -16.11
C SER A 133 10.55 14.65 -16.83
N GLY A 134 10.17 14.52 -18.11
CA GLY A 134 9.65 15.62 -18.92
C GLY A 134 10.64 16.76 -19.20
N GLN A 135 10.16 17.83 -19.81
CA GLN A 135 10.93 19.05 -20.08
C GLN A 135 10.81 20.05 -18.92
N GLN A 136 11.76 20.96 -18.80
CA GLN A 136 11.71 22.00 -17.77
C GLN A 136 10.57 22.99 -18.07
N PRO A 137 9.63 23.21 -17.14
CA PRO A 137 8.51 24.13 -17.40
C PRO A 137 8.99 25.57 -17.38
N MET A 138 8.20 26.47 -17.98
CA MET A 138 8.48 27.90 -18.05
C MET A 138 7.24 28.73 -17.70
N CYS A 139 7.43 29.95 -17.20
CA CYS A 139 6.33 30.85 -16.85
C CYS A 139 6.15 31.92 -17.93
N ARG A 140 4.96 31.99 -18.53
CA ARG A 140 4.60 32.96 -19.57
C ARG A 140 3.59 33.96 -19.05
N HIS A 141 3.74 35.24 -19.39
CA HIS A 141 2.83 36.29 -18.91
C HIS A 141 1.42 36.16 -19.52
N LEU A 142 0.38 36.40 -18.73
CA LEU A 142 -1.03 36.26 -19.15
C LEU A 142 -1.47 37.34 -20.16
N ASN A 143 -0.84 38.52 -20.16
CA ASN A 143 -1.15 39.59 -21.13
C ASN A 143 -0.30 39.52 -22.41
N SER A 144 0.45 38.43 -22.64
CA SER A 144 1.02 38.19 -23.96
C SER A 144 -0.11 37.64 -24.84
N THR A 145 -0.74 38.52 -25.61
CA THR A 145 -1.63 38.11 -26.70
C THR A 145 -0.95 37.04 -27.55
N ALA A 146 -1.73 36.04 -27.93
CA ALA A 146 -1.32 34.95 -28.79
C ALA A 146 -0.66 35.50 -30.07
N ASN A 147 0.67 35.45 -30.13
CA ASN A 147 1.39 35.21 -31.36
C ASN A 147 2.86 34.87 -31.07
N SER A 148 3.41 34.04 -31.98
CA SER A 148 4.76 33.49 -32.05
C SER A 148 5.10 32.35 -31.08
N LEU A 149 4.96 31.11 -31.58
CA LEU A 149 5.98 30.08 -31.34
C LEU A 149 7.34 30.63 -31.80
N PRO A 150 8.44 30.37 -31.07
CA PRO A 150 9.73 30.25 -31.73
C PRO A 150 10.38 28.88 -31.51
N SER A 151 10.82 28.36 -32.65
CA SER A 151 11.79 27.30 -32.86
C SER A 151 13.13 27.56 -32.16
N PHE A 152 13.85 26.46 -31.97
CA PHE A 152 15.21 26.27 -31.46
C PHE A 152 16.33 27.18 -32.05
N SER A 153 17.30 27.51 -31.18
CA SER A 153 18.76 27.72 -31.42
C SER A 153 19.27 29.15 -31.81
N PRO A 154 20.59 29.47 -31.70
CA PRO A 154 21.17 30.12 -30.51
C PRO A 154 22.08 31.37 -30.79
N ALA A 155 22.55 31.99 -29.69
CA ALA A 155 23.72 32.88 -29.51
C ALA A 155 23.64 34.38 -29.94
N SER A 156 23.64 35.25 -28.91
CA SER A 156 24.52 36.41 -28.59
C SER A 156 25.02 37.40 -29.69
N PRO A 157 25.61 38.55 -29.31
CA PRO A 157 25.08 39.67 -28.51
C PRO A 157 25.42 41.05 -29.16
N SER A 158 24.68 42.13 -28.86
CA SER A 158 25.23 43.51 -28.68
C SER A 158 24.14 44.60 -28.71
N SER A 159 24.29 45.58 -27.80
CA SER A 159 24.11 47.05 -27.96
C SER A 159 22.79 47.57 -28.55
N SER A 160 22.15 48.64 -28.11
CA SER A 160 22.37 49.74 -27.16
C SER A 160 21.22 50.74 -27.43
N ALA A 161 21.08 51.77 -26.58
CA ALA A 161 20.32 53.02 -26.80
C ALA A 161 18.79 52.91 -26.54
N SER A 162 18.22 53.45 -25.46
CA SER A 162 18.14 54.85 -24.96
C SER A 162 17.08 55.70 -25.66
N SER A 163 16.04 56.10 -24.90
CA SER A 163 15.30 57.37 -24.98
C SER A 163 14.06 57.25 -24.07
N SER A 164 14.05 57.82 -22.85
CA SER A 164 13.80 59.23 -22.49
C SER A 164 12.32 59.60 -22.39
N SER A 165 11.86 59.88 -21.16
CA SER A 165 10.97 61.00 -20.76
C SER A 165 10.33 60.66 -19.39
N SER A 166 10.76 61.14 -18.21
CA SER A 166 10.83 62.50 -17.64
C SER A 166 9.47 63.15 -17.29
N PHE A 167 9.12 63.05 -15.99
CA PHE A 167 8.42 64.01 -15.09
C PHE A 167 6.92 64.35 -15.29
N PRO A 168 6.25 65.05 -14.34
CA PRO A 168 6.43 65.21 -12.87
C PRO A 168 5.14 64.89 -12.06
N ALA A 169 5.18 64.46 -10.79
CA ALA A 169 5.30 65.18 -9.51
C ALA A 169 4.01 65.75 -8.89
N SER A 170 4.04 65.76 -7.54
CA SER A 170 3.24 66.55 -6.57
C SER A 170 2.03 65.83 -5.98
N ALA A 171 1.73 65.89 -4.68
CA ALA A 171 2.41 66.41 -3.49
C ALA A 171 1.58 66.01 -2.25
N ALA A 172 2.22 66.05 -1.07
CA ALA A 172 1.66 66.53 0.21
C ALA A 172 0.52 65.69 0.87
N LEU A 173 0.39 65.54 2.19
CA LEU A 173 0.89 66.31 3.35
C LEU A 173 0.52 65.54 4.65
N SER A 174 1.43 65.54 5.65
CA SER A 174 1.23 65.74 7.12
C SER A 174 0.17 64.95 7.92
N ALA A 175 0.30 64.64 9.21
CA ALA A 175 1.36 64.72 10.23
C ALA A 175 0.82 64.13 11.56
N SER A 176 1.74 63.68 12.43
CA SER A 176 1.73 63.71 13.93
C SER A 176 0.59 62.98 14.70
N SER A 177 0.78 62.37 15.88
CA SER A 177 1.67 62.66 17.02
C SER A 177 1.63 61.53 18.08
N SER A 178 2.79 61.26 18.72
CA SER A 178 3.07 61.12 20.19
C SER A 178 2.24 60.15 21.07
N ALA A 179 2.71 59.48 22.13
CA ALA A 179 4.01 59.18 22.74
C ALA A 179 3.78 58.19 23.93
N THR A 180 4.83 57.44 24.32
CA THR A 180 5.18 56.90 25.66
C THR A 180 4.28 55.90 26.43
N SER A 181 4.84 54.72 26.76
CA SER A 181 5.19 54.33 28.14
C SER A 181 6.06 53.04 28.19
N LEU A 182 6.90 52.93 29.22
CA LEU A 182 7.89 51.88 29.47
C LEU A 182 7.38 50.81 30.47
N SER A 183 7.71 49.55 30.17
CA SER A 183 8.08 48.40 31.03
C SER A 183 7.21 47.91 32.20
N HIS A 184 6.75 46.65 32.12
CA HIS A 184 7.20 45.56 33.01
C HIS A 184 6.88 44.16 32.42
N GLN A 185 7.81 43.21 32.60
CA GLN A 185 7.88 41.87 32.01
C GLN A 185 6.88 40.85 32.58
N SER A 186 6.42 39.90 31.73
CA SER A 186 6.60 38.43 31.88
C SER A 186 5.87 37.67 30.75
N PRO A 187 6.30 36.44 30.40
CA PRO A 187 6.36 35.97 29.02
C PRO A 187 5.06 35.30 28.58
N THR A 188 4.45 35.82 27.52
CA THR A 188 3.40 35.12 26.79
C THR A 188 3.95 34.63 25.47
N SER A 189 3.79 33.32 25.27
CA SER A 189 4.07 32.55 24.07
C SER A 189 3.62 33.27 22.80
N SER A 190 4.56 33.89 22.10
CA SER A 190 4.35 34.40 20.74
C SER A 190 4.96 33.40 19.76
N SER A 191 4.09 32.91 18.89
CA SER A 191 4.38 32.09 17.72
C SER A 191 5.62 32.59 16.98
N PRO A 192 6.53 31.71 16.52
CA PRO A 192 7.64 32.15 15.69
C PRO A 192 7.05 32.49 14.31
N SER A 193 6.80 33.77 14.06
CA SER A 193 6.64 34.27 12.70
C SER A 193 7.99 34.07 12.00
N SER A 194 8.07 33.10 11.10
CA SER A 194 9.28 32.71 10.36
C SER A 194 9.66 33.75 9.29
N SER A 195 9.76 35.00 9.71
CA SER A 195 10.25 36.10 8.87
C SER A 195 11.76 36.01 8.82
N VAL A 196 12.28 35.45 7.72
CA VAL A 196 13.72 35.25 7.51
C VAL A 196 14.25 36.37 6.60
N ARG A 197 15.49 36.82 6.81
CA ARG A 197 16.13 37.78 5.91
C ARG A 197 16.59 37.06 4.63
N PRO A 198 16.49 37.69 3.44
CA PRO A 198 16.96 37.10 2.20
C PRO A 198 18.44 36.71 2.26
N SER A 199 18.76 35.52 1.75
CA SER A 199 20.10 34.93 1.82
C SER A 199 21.07 35.49 0.78
N HIS A 200 20.56 36.05 -0.32
CA HIS A 200 21.39 36.60 -1.40
C HIS A 200 20.76 37.85 -2.01
N CYS A 201 21.44 38.99 -1.88
CA CYS A 201 21.01 40.28 -2.42
C CYS A 201 22.10 40.85 -3.32
N THR A 202 21.74 41.18 -4.57
CA THR A 202 22.61 41.86 -5.52
C THR A 202 22.15 43.29 -5.71
N HIS A 203 23.06 44.25 -5.56
CA HIS A 203 22.82 45.67 -5.82
C HIS A 203 23.30 46.01 -7.23
N PHE A 204 22.40 46.46 -8.10
CA PHE A 204 22.76 46.88 -9.46
C PHE A 204 22.04 48.18 -9.82
N LEU A 205 22.81 49.22 -10.17
CA LEU A 205 22.31 50.52 -10.67
C LEU A 205 21.16 51.14 -9.84
N GLY A 206 21.27 51.10 -8.50
CA GLY A 206 20.26 51.68 -7.59
C GLY A 206 19.05 50.79 -7.30
N SER A 207 18.98 49.57 -7.85
CA SER A 207 17.96 48.58 -7.52
C SER A 207 18.57 47.40 -6.74
N THR A 208 18.01 47.09 -5.58
CA THR A 208 18.39 45.92 -4.77
C THR A 208 17.48 44.76 -5.12
N ARG A 209 18.05 43.68 -5.66
CA ARG A 209 17.32 42.43 -5.91
C ARG A 209 17.79 41.35 -4.96
N CYS A 210 16.93 41.02 -4.01
CA CYS A 210 17.12 39.92 -3.09
C CYS A 210 16.41 38.66 -3.58
N THR A 211 16.98 37.50 -3.27
CA THR A 211 16.37 36.19 -3.48
C THR A 211 16.28 35.46 -2.14
N CYS A 212 15.15 34.79 -1.91
CA CYS A 212 14.94 33.94 -0.75
C CYS A 212 15.44 32.52 -1.01
N ASP A 213 15.72 31.81 0.08
CA ASP A 213 16.00 30.38 0.04
C ASP A 213 14.81 29.57 -0.49
N VAL A 214 15.09 28.33 -0.91
CA VAL A 214 14.07 27.40 -1.42
C VAL A 214 13.00 27.17 -0.35
N GLY A 215 11.73 27.28 -0.75
CA GLY A 215 10.59 27.18 0.17
C GLY A 215 10.15 28.51 0.78
N PHE A 216 10.80 29.63 0.42
CA PHE A 216 10.40 30.96 0.88
C PHE A 216 10.03 31.88 -0.27
N THR A 217 9.14 32.84 0.00
CA THR A 217 8.69 33.87 -0.93
C THR A 217 9.02 35.25 -0.40
N ILE A 218 9.33 36.17 -1.30
CA ILE A 218 9.53 37.58 -0.93
C ILE A 218 8.16 38.17 -0.60
N SER A 219 8.04 38.75 0.58
CA SER A 219 6.86 39.47 1.05
C SER A 219 7.28 40.84 1.57
N GLY A 220 6.51 41.89 1.28
CA GLY A 220 6.79 43.25 1.73
C GLY A 220 7.28 44.19 0.62
N ARG A 221 7.04 45.49 0.80
CA ARG A 221 7.26 46.57 -0.18
C ARG A 221 8.74 46.77 -0.55
N ASP A 222 9.65 46.36 0.34
CA ASP A 222 11.09 46.59 0.21
C ASP A 222 11.87 45.35 -0.28
N ASN A 223 11.19 44.27 -0.70
CA ASN A 223 11.80 43.01 -1.15
C ASN A 223 12.80 42.36 -0.15
N ASN A 224 12.73 42.73 1.12
CA ASN A 224 13.74 42.42 2.13
C ASN A 224 13.30 41.41 3.19
N ILE A 225 12.11 40.82 3.06
CA ILE A 225 11.58 39.83 4.00
C ILE A 225 11.17 38.59 3.22
N CYS A 226 11.68 37.44 3.67
CA CYS A 226 11.29 36.13 3.17
C CYS A 226 10.29 35.53 4.14
N THR A 227 9.09 35.26 3.64
CA THR A 227 8.07 34.50 4.35
C THR A 227 8.02 33.09 3.81
N ASP A 228 7.79 32.15 4.70
CA ASP A 228 7.63 30.76 4.35
C ASP A 228 6.52 30.55 3.29
N ILE A 229 6.72 29.60 2.38
CA ILE A 229 5.70 29.15 1.45
C ILE A 229 4.97 28.01 2.12
N ASP A 230 3.73 28.25 2.55
CA ASP A 230 2.90 27.17 3.07
C ASP A 230 2.46 26.23 1.94
N GLU A 231 3.23 25.15 1.74
CA GLU A 231 2.92 24.17 0.69
C GLU A 231 1.63 23.40 0.98
N CYS A 232 1.25 23.24 2.24
CA CYS A 232 0.01 22.58 2.64
C CYS A 232 -1.21 23.43 2.26
N HIS A 233 -1.10 24.76 2.31
CA HIS A 233 -2.14 25.66 1.82
C HIS A 233 -2.20 25.72 0.29
N LEU A 234 -1.05 25.63 -0.40
CA LEU A 234 -0.98 25.67 -1.86
C LEU A 234 -1.48 24.39 -2.54
N PHE A 235 -1.30 23.23 -1.89
CA PHE A 235 -1.71 21.93 -2.40
C PHE A 235 -2.62 21.22 -1.39
N PRO A 236 -3.87 21.68 -1.25
CA PRO A 236 -4.80 21.13 -0.27
C PRO A 236 -5.17 19.68 -0.59
N LEU A 237 -5.51 18.93 0.45
CA LEU A 237 -6.00 17.55 0.36
C LEU A 237 -7.24 17.49 -0.54
N GLY A 238 -7.27 16.55 -1.49
CA GLY A 238 -8.42 16.31 -2.37
C GLY A 238 -8.37 16.96 -3.75
N GLN A 239 -7.23 17.52 -4.18
CA GLN A 239 -7.03 18.00 -5.56
C GLN A 239 -6.04 17.11 -6.34
N PRO A 240 -6.18 16.97 -7.68
CA PRO A 240 -5.21 16.24 -8.49
C PRO A 240 -3.82 16.89 -8.39
N GLY A 241 -2.81 16.11 -7.97
CA GLY A 241 -1.48 16.60 -7.56
C GLY A 241 -1.25 16.63 -6.05
N LEU A 242 -1.87 15.69 -5.32
CA LEU A 242 -1.89 15.60 -3.86
C LEU A 242 -0.49 15.62 -3.24
N LEU A 243 -0.27 16.55 -2.30
CA LEU A 243 1.03 16.72 -1.64
C LEU A 243 1.29 15.64 -0.57
N CYS A 244 0.26 15.24 0.17
CA CYS A 244 0.29 14.19 1.19
C CYS A 244 -1.00 13.36 1.09
N VAL A 245 -0.94 12.04 1.27
CA VAL A 245 -2.13 11.18 1.20
C VAL A 245 -3.11 11.43 2.36
N HIS A 246 -2.61 11.72 3.56
CA HIS A 246 -3.44 11.94 4.74
C HIS A 246 -3.34 13.36 5.32
N GLN A 247 -2.25 13.69 6.01
CA GLN A 247 -2.08 14.99 6.67
C GLN A 247 -0.78 15.66 6.21
N CYS A 248 -0.85 16.97 5.93
CA CYS A 248 0.30 17.81 5.62
C CYS A 248 0.58 18.75 6.79
N VAL A 249 1.85 18.83 7.20
CA VAL A 249 2.32 19.78 8.23
C VAL A 249 3.38 20.69 7.62
N ASN A 250 3.08 21.98 7.58
CA ASN A 250 3.97 23.00 7.08
C ASN A 250 5.10 23.27 8.08
N THR A 251 6.31 23.49 7.59
CA THR A 251 7.52 23.78 8.37
C THR A 251 8.33 24.87 7.68
N PRO A 252 9.18 25.64 8.37
CA PRO A 252 9.93 26.70 7.70
C PRO A 252 10.76 26.22 6.48
N GLY A 253 10.31 26.64 5.30
CA GLY A 253 10.79 26.38 3.94
C GLY A 253 10.55 24.96 3.41
N SER A 254 9.69 24.17 4.03
CA SER A 254 9.37 22.80 3.63
C SER A 254 8.05 22.33 4.24
N PHE A 255 7.63 21.13 3.90
CA PHE A 255 6.56 20.44 4.62
C PHE A 255 6.99 19.01 4.94
N HIS A 256 6.22 18.34 5.79
CA HIS A 256 6.27 16.88 5.93
C HIS A 256 4.85 16.31 6.02
N CYS A 257 4.71 15.07 5.57
CA CYS A 257 3.44 14.37 5.62
C CYS A 257 3.38 13.46 6.84
N ILE A 258 2.19 13.33 7.42
CA ILE A 258 1.92 12.46 8.56
C ILE A 258 0.83 11.47 8.17
N CYS A 259 1.08 10.19 8.47
CA CYS A 259 0.13 9.11 8.29
C CYS A 259 -0.68 8.89 9.58
N PRO A 260 -1.93 8.39 9.45
CA PRO A 260 -2.71 8.06 10.63
C PRO A 260 -2.11 6.86 11.36
N SER A 261 -2.57 6.62 12.59
CA SER A 261 -2.18 5.45 13.37
C SER A 261 -2.47 4.15 12.59
N GLY A 262 -1.55 3.18 12.69
CA GLY A 262 -1.60 1.93 11.92
C GLY A 262 -1.00 2.02 10.52
N TYR A 263 -0.47 3.18 10.11
CA TYR A 263 0.19 3.37 8.82
C TYR A 263 1.58 3.97 9.01
N ASP A 264 2.50 3.57 8.11
CA ASP A 264 3.84 4.13 8.01
C ASP A 264 3.99 4.96 6.74
N LEU A 265 4.84 6.00 6.81
CA LEU A 265 5.10 6.88 5.69
C LEU A 265 6.02 6.17 4.69
N THR A 266 5.60 6.10 3.43
CA THR A 266 6.43 5.43 2.42
C THR A 266 7.67 6.24 2.07
N ARG A 267 8.57 5.64 1.28
CA ARG A 267 9.84 6.25 0.88
C ARG A 267 9.69 7.55 0.10
N ASP A 268 8.53 7.77 -0.52
CA ASP A 268 8.20 9.03 -1.20
C ASP A 268 8.00 10.21 -0.23
N GLY A 269 7.84 9.93 1.07
CA GLY A 269 7.55 10.91 2.11
C GLY A 269 6.14 11.50 2.04
N ARG A 270 5.22 10.86 1.31
CA ARG A 270 3.88 11.40 1.01
C ARG A 270 2.75 10.37 1.12
N SER A 271 3.01 9.13 0.72
CA SER A 271 2.04 8.05 0.76
C SER A 271 2.07 7.32 2.10
N CYS A 272 0.96 6.69 2.45
CA CYS A 272 0.83 5.90 3.67
C CYS A 272 0.63 4.44 3.30
N THR A 273 1.40 3.55 3.92
CA THR A 273 1.23 2.10 3.79
C THR A 273 0.81 1.52 5.13
N ASP A 274 -0.19 0.65 5.08
CA ASP A 274 -0.66 -0.11 6.23
C ASP A 274 0.49 -0.90 6.89
N ILE A 275 0.52 -0.88 8.22
CA ILE A 275 1.47 -1.66 9.00
C ILE A 275 0.85 -3.02 9.25
N ASP A 276 1.37 -4.08 8.63
CA ASP A 276 0.86 -5.42 8.90
C ASP A 276 1.33 -5.91 10.28
N GLU A 277 0.51 -5.72 11.32
CA GLU A 277 0.87 -6.14 12.67
C GLU A 277 0.89 -7.66 12.83
N CYS A 278 0.16 -8.39 11.97
CA CYS A 278 0.15 -9.86 11.96
C CYS A 278 1.48 -10.42 11.42
N GLU A 279 2.01 -9.86 10.34
CA GLU A 279 3.31 -10.25 9.77
C GLU A 279 4.47 -9.79 10.67
N ASN A 280 4.38 -8.55 11.20
CA ASN A 280 5.41 -7.97 12.05
C ASN A 280 5.38 -8.48 13.50
N ARG A 281 4.42 -9.34 13.87
CA ARG A 281 4.21 -9.85 15.24
C ARG A 281 4.05 -8.74 16.28
N MET A 282 3.39 -7.66 15.89
CA MET A 282 3.06 -6.52 16.76
C MET A 282 1.62 -6.60 17.30
N HIS A 283 0.93 -7.72 17.06
CA HIS A 283 -0.41 -7.98 17.57
C HIS A 283 -0.39 -8.57 19.00
N ASN A 284 -1.49 -8.39 19.72
CA ASN A 284 -1.70 -8.95 21.06
C ASN A 284 -2.67 -10.15 21.09
N CYS A 285 -2.95 -10.77 19.93
CA CYS A 285 -3.80 -11.95 19.84
C CYS A 285 -3.27 -13.13 20.66
N THR A 286 -4.18 -13.88 21.28
CA THR A 286 -3.86 -15.11 22.01
C THR A 286 -3.53 -16.26 21.04
N ALA A 287 -2.91 -17.34 21.55
CA ALA A 287 -2.47 -18.47 20.72
C ALA A 287 -3.62 -19.23 20.04
N ASP A 288 -4.83 -19.13 20.56
CA ASP A 288 -6.07 -19.73 20.03
C ASP A 288 -6.82 -18.81 19.04
N GLN A 289 -6.39 -17.56 18.91
CA GLN A 289 -6.96 -16.57 17.98
C GLN A 289 -6.18 -16.54 16.66
N LEU A 290 -6.90 -16.28 15.56
CA LEU A 290 -6.28 -15.92 14.30
C LEU A 290 -6.08 -14.40 14.26
N CYS A 291 -4.86 -13.96 13.94
CA CYS A 291 -4.61 -12.57 13.59
C CYS A 291 -5.02 -12.31 12.15
N VAL A 292 -5.88 -11.31 11.93
CA VAL A 292 -6.27 -10.81 10.62
C VAL A 292 -5.81 -9.37 10.49
N ASN A 293 -4.94 -9.10 9.53
CA ASN A 293 -4.49 -7.73 9.24
C ASN A 293 -5.64 -6.93 8.59
N THR A 294 -5.78 -5.66 8.97
CA THR A 294 -6.80 -4.75 8.47
C THR A 294 -6.22 -3.37 8.18
N TYR A 295 -6.79 -2.64 7.22
CA TYR A 295 -6.33 -1.29 6.91
C TYR A 295 -6.45 -0.31 8.10
N GLY A 296 -5.32 -0.07 8.77
CA GLY A 296 -5.17 0.75 9.97
C GLY A 296 -5.09 0.00 11.29
N GLY A 297 -4.91 -1.33 11.27
CA GLY A 297 -4.77 -2.14 12.48
C GLY A 297 -4.94 -3.64 12.26
N PHE A 298 -5.20 -4.39 13.32
CA PHE A 298 -5.47 -5.83 13.22
C PHE A 298 -6.71 -6.24 14.01
N GLN A 299 -7.24 -7.41 13.67
CA GLN A 299 -8.32 -8.04 14.41
C GLN A 299 -7.95 -9.46 14.83
N CYS A 300 -8.14 -9.76 16.11
CA CYS A 300 -8.00 -11.11 16.63
C CYS A 300 -9.34 -11.82 16.57
N VAL A 301 -9.45 -12.79 15.67
CA VAL A 301 -10.72 -13.50 15.41
C VAL A 301 -10.64 -14.93 15.92
N THR A 302 -11.64 -15.34 16.69
CA THR A 302 -11.82 -16.73 17.08
C THR A 302 -12.81 -17.38 16.12
N VAL A 303 -12.37 -18.45 15.44
CA VAL A 303 -13.25 -19.24 14.59
C VAL A 303 -13.77 -20.45 15.36
N GLU A 304 -15.05 -20.38 15.71
CA GLU A 304 -15.81 -21.44 16.36
C GLU A 304 -16.84 -22.03 15.39
N CYS A 305 -16.95 -23.36 15.41
CA CYS A 305 -17.97 -24.03 14.62
C CYS A 305 -19.34 -23.86 15.29
N PRO A 306 -20.39 -23.46 14.54
CA PRO A 306 -21.69 -23.19 15.14
C PRO A 306 -22.31 -24.47 15.68
N ARG A 307 -22.77 -24.42 16.93
CA ARG A 307 -23.61 -25.47 17.52
C ARG A 307 -25.07 -25.19 17.18
N LEU A 308 -25.49 -25.62 16.00
CA LEU A 308 -26.91 -25.58 15.65
C LEU A 308 -27.62 -26.73 16.36
N LYS A 309 -28.85 -26.49 16.83
CA LYS A 309 -29.69 -27.52 17.48
C LYS A 309 -29.88 -28.77 16.62
N ASN A 310 -29.73 -28.64 15.30
CA ASN A 310 -30.06 -29.66 14.31
C ASN A 310 -28.83 -30.30 13.64
N ALA A 311 -27.62 -29.78 13.87
CA ALA A 311 -26.41 -30.31 13.25
C ALA A 311 -25.17 -29.92 14.06
N THR A 312 -24.27 -30.89 14.26
CA THR A 312 -22.97 -30.67 14.92
C THR A 312 -21.87 -30.62 13.88
N TYR A 313 -20.83 -29.84 14.17
CA TYR A 313 -19.71 -29.59 13.27
C TYR A 313 -18.39 -29.81 13.99
N ILE A 314 -17.41 -30.32 13.23
CA ILE A 314 -16.02 -30.46 13.66
C ILE A 314 -15.15 -29.45 12.92
N LYS A 315 -14.17 -28.88 13.63
CA LYS A 315 -13.18 -27.97 13.06
C LYS A 315 -12.13 -28.79 12.33
N THR A 316 -12.15 -28.76 10.99
CA THR A 316 -11.20 -29.53 10.16
C THR A 316 -9.97 -28.72 9.78
N SER A 317 -10.05 -27.39 9.84
CA SER A 317 -8.90 -26.49 9.73
C SER A 317 -9.17 -25.23 10.55
N SER A 318 -8.18 -24.33 10.63
CA SER A 318 -8.35 -23.03 11.30
C SER A 318 -9.60 -22.30 10.82
N MET A 319 -9.92 -22.36 9.52
CA MET A 319 -10.97 -21.57 8.85
C MET A 319 -12.12 -22.42 8.27
N ARG A 320 -12.23 -23.70 8.64
CA ARG A 320 -13.22 -24.61 8.04
C ARG A 320 -13.82 -25.55 9.09
N CYS A 321 -15.13 -25.70 9.01
CA CYS A 321 -15.91 -26.66 9.77
C CYS A 321 -16.62 -27.61 8.82
N GLU A 322 -16.68 -28.89 9.17
CA GLU A 322 -17.42 -29.92 8.43
C GLU A 322 -18.47 -30.54 9.32
N ARG A 323 -19.64 -30.83 8.73
CA ARG A 323 -20.78 -31.37 9.46
C ARG A 323 -20.51 -32.83 9.80
N ASN A 324 -20.87 -33.22 11.02
CA ASN A 324 -20.88 -34.63 11.40
C ASN A 324 -21.93 -35.41 10.60
N PRO A 325 -21.76 -36.74 10.47
CA PRO A 325 -22.78 -37.59 9.87
C PRO A 325 -24.14 -37.41 10.56
N CYS A 326 -25.19 -37.26 9.76
CA CYS A 326 -26.56 -37.13 10.26
C CYS A 326 -27.17 -38.50 10.55
N MET A 327 -28.04 -38.57 11.56
CA MET A 327 -28.84 -39.76 11.82
C MET A 327 -29.85 -40.00 10.68
N LEU A 328 -30.18 -41.27 10.42
CA LEU A 328 -31.17 -41.62 9.41
C LEU A 328 -32.53 -40.96 9.73
N GLY A 329 -33.11 -40.26 8.76
CA GLY A 329 -34.40 -39.58 8.91
C GLY A 329 -34.34 -38.16 9.52
N ASP A 330 -33.18 -37.69 9.95
CA ASP A 330 -32.98 -36.32 10.45
C ASP A 330 -32.92 -35.31 9.28
N LYS A 331 -34.12 -34.89 8.84
CA LYS A 331 -34.30 -33.86 7.81
C LYS A 331 -33.61 -32.53 8.14
N PRO A 332 -33.72 -31.97 9.35
CA PRO A 332 -33.07 -30.69 9.62
C PRO A 332 -31.53 -30.79 9.66
N CYS A 333 -30.94 -31.94 10.03
CA CYS A 333 -29.49 -32.15 9.90
C CYS A 333 -29.04 -32.24 8.42
N THR A 334 -29.74 -33.04 7.61
CA THR A 334 -29.40 -33.23 6.19
C THR A 334 -29.58 -31.96 5.35
N GLN A 335 -30.44 -31.03 5.78
CA GLN A 335 -30.58 -29.71 5.16
C GLN A 335 -29.57 -28.67 5.63
N ALA A 336 -28.83 -28.92 6.72
CA ALA A 336 -27.78 -28.03 7.18
C ALA A 336 -26.60 -28.01 6.19
N PRO A 337 -25.72 -27.00 6.20
CA PRO A 337 -24.51 -27.01 5.38
C PRO A 337 -23.61 -28.24 5.64
N ASN A 338 -23.09 -28.87 4.58
CA ASN A 338 -22.08 -29.92 4.65
C ASN A 338 -20.75 -29.38 5.19
N SER A 339 -20.39 -28.15 4.79
CA SER A 339 -19.22 -27.45 5.31
C SER A 339 -19.48 -25.96 5.45
N ILE A 340 -18.80 -25.35 6.41
CA ILE A 340 -18.81 -23.90 6.67
C ILE A 340 -17.36 -23.41 6.59
N SER A 341 -17.10 -22.41 5.76
CA SER A 341 -15.80 -21.76 5.62
C SER A 341 -15.86 -20.31 6.07
N PHE A 342 -14.77 -19.83 6.67
CA PHE A 342 -14.66 -18.48 7.22
C PHE A 342 -13.57 -17.72 6.46
N HIS A 343 -13.91 -16.52 6.00
CA HIS A 343 -13.01 -15.65 5.26
C HIS A 343 -13.10 -14.24 5.80
N PHE A 344 -11.94 -13.61 5.95
CA PHE A 344 -11.83 -12.24 6.45
C PHE A 344 -11.19 -11.39 5.37
N LEU A 345 -11.82 -10.29 5.01
CA LEU A 345 -11.36 -9.36 3.99
C LEU A 345 -11.24 -7.98 4.59
N SER A 346 -10.10 -7.31 4.36
CA SER A 346 -9.97 -5.89 4.67
C SER A 346 -10.14 -5.07 3.40
N VAL A 347 -10.86 -3.96 3.50
CA VAL A 347 -11.15 -3.05 2.40
C VAL A 347 -11.11 -1.59 2.85
N VAL A 348 -10.80 -0.68 1.93
CA VAL A 348 -10.85 0.77 2.18
C VAL A 348 -12.29 1.29 2.22
N SER A 349 -12.50 2.40 2.92
CA SER A 349 -13.78 3.12 2.99
C SER A 349 -14.20 3.62 1.60
N ASN A 350 -15.51 3.67 1.37
CA ASN A 350 -16.13 4.29 0.19
C ASN A 350 -15.60 3.79 -1.16
N MET A 351 -15.12 2.54 -1.18
CA MET A 351 -14.61 1.91 -2.39
C MET A 351 -15.67 1.88 -3.50
N SER A 352 -15.23 2.17 -4.73
CA SER A 352 -16.08 2.15 -5.91
C SER A 352 -16.84 0.82 -6.07
N ALA A 353 -18.15 0.93 -6.26
CA ALA A 353 -19.05 -0.17 -6.59
C ALA A 353 -19.65 0.03 -8.00
N PRO A 354 -19.91 -1.06 -8.76
CA PRO A 354 -19.82 -2.46 -8.36
C PRO A 354 -18.38 -3.00 -8.38
N ARG A 355 -18.03 -3.87 -7.42
CA ARG A 355 -16.69 -4.48 -7.33
C ARG A 355 -16.73 -5.92 -6.83
N ILE A 356 -15.87 -6.77 -7.37
CA ILE A 356 -15.71 -8.16 -6.94
C ILE A 356 -14.94 -8.18 -5.61
N LEU A 357 -15.55 -8.75 -4.57
CA LEU A 357 -14.94 -8.91 -3.25
C LEU A 357 -14.35 -10.30 -3.07
N PHE A 358 -15.11 -11.33 -3.47
CA PHE A 358 -14.73 -12.72 -3.19
C PHE A 358 -15.27 -13.65 -4.28
N ARG A 359 -14.52 -14.71 -4.59
CA ARG A 359 -14.97 -15.77 -5.51
C ARG A 359 -15.07 -17.08 -4.76
N VAL A 360 -16.25 -17.69 -4.81
CA VAL A 360 -16.50 -19.03 -4.29
C VAL A 360 -16.42 -20.04 -5.43
N SER A 361 -15.79 -21.18 -5.19
CA SER A 361 -15.63 -22.24 -6.18
C SER A 361 -15.87 -23.61 -5.57
N ALA A 362 -16.58 -24.48 -6.30
CA ALA A 362 -16.68 -25.89 -5.95
C ALA A 362 -15.44 -26.65 -6.45
N ALA A 363 -14.78 -27.41 -5.56
CA ALA A 363 -13.62 -28.24 -5.95
C ALA A 363 -14.04 -29.49 -6.75
N ARG A 364 -15.22 -30.04 -6.45
CA ARG A 364 -15.88 -31.12 -7.18
C ARG A 364 -17.37 -30.85 -7.21
N VAL A 365 -18.02 -31.26 -8.28
CA VAL A 365 -19.47 -31.18 -8.43
C VAL A 365 -19.92 -32.58 -8.83
N LEU A 366 -20.63 -33.23 -7.93
CA LEU A 366 -21.30 -34.52 -8.12
C LEU A 366 -22.65 -34.31 -8.80
N GLY A 367 -23.32 -33.19 -8.53
CA GLY A 367 -24.59 -32.81 -9.16
C GLY A 367 -24.48 -32.23 -10.57
N ASP A 368 -25.63 -31.91 -11.17
CA ASP A 368 -25.72 -31.25 -12.48
C ASP A 368 -25.71 -29.71 -12.37
N THR A 369 -26.17 -29.19 -11.23
CA THR A 369 -26.50 -27.77 -11.05
C THR A 369 -25.94 -27.22 -9.75
N LEU A 370 -25.33 -26.03 -9.82
CA LEU A 370 -24.93 -25.25 -8.64
C LEU A 370 -25.72 -23.95 -8.59
N ARG A 371 -26.34 -23.68 -7.44
CA ARG A 371 -27.01 -22.42 -7.13
C ARG A 371 -26.18 -21.64 -6.12
N PHE A 372 -26.09 -20.35 -6.31
CA PHE A 372 -25.40 -19.44 -5.40
C PHE A 372 -26.39 -18.39 -4.92
N GLY A 373 -26.36 -18.08 -3.64
CA GLY A 373 -27.24 -17.08 -3.06
C GLY A 373 -26.69 -16.51 -1.76
N LEU A 374 -27.29 -15.42 -1.29
CA LEU A 374 -27.05 -14.91 0.04
C LEU A 374 -28.02 -15.59 1.00
N ALA A 375 -27.49 -16.39 1.92
CA ALA A 375 -28.29 -17.07 2.96
C ALA A 375 -28.53 -16.19 4.20
N GLY A 376 -27.71 -15.15 4.40
CA GLY A 376 -27.77 -14.30 5.57
C GLY A 376 -26.70 -13.21 5.58
N GLY A 377 -26.77 -12.31 6.57
CA GLY A 377 -25.84 -11.21 6.78
C GLY A 377 -26.54 -9.92 7.24
N ARG A 378 -25.91 -9.16 8.13
CA ARG A 378 -26.43 -7.88 8.69
C ARG A 378 -26.40 -6.70 7.69
N SER A 379 -26.32 -6.97 6.39
CA SER A 379 -25.79 -6.06 5.37
C SER A 379 -26.69 -5.93 4.13
N ARG A 380 -28.02 -6.02 4.33
CA ARG A 380 -29.03 -5.97 3.26
C ARG A 380 -28.79 -4.76 2.34
N GLY A 381 -28.50 -5.01 1.07
CA GLY A 381 -28.34 -3.98 0.03
C GLY A 381 -26.89 -3.62 -0.33
N HIS A 382 -25.88 -4.09 0.42
CA HIS A 382 -24.47 -3.86 0.09
C HIS A 382 -23.85 -4.95 -0.77
N PHE A 383 -24.39 -6.16 -0.68
CA PHE A 383 -23.83 -7.32 -1.36
C PHE A 383 -24.81 -7.95 -2.33
N SER A 384 -24.26 -8.48 -3.42
CA SER A 384 -24.97 -9.35 -4.36
C SER A 384 -24.10 -10.57 -4.66
N VAL A 385 -24.74 -11.71 -4.90
CA VAL A 385 -24.05 -12.92 -5.33
C VAL A 385 -24.51 -13.26 -6.73
N GLN A 386 -23.55 -13.42 -7.64
CA GLN A 386 -23.80 -13.80 -9.01
C GLN A 386 -23.00 -15.03 -9.41
N ARG A 387 -23.54 -15.81 -10.34
CA ARG A 387 -22.82 -16.93 -10.95
C ARG A 387 -21.80 -16.38 -11.95
N SER A 388 -20.52 -16.69 -11.76
CA SER A 388 -19.43 -16.25 -12.64
C SER A 388 -18.95 -17.35 -13.60
N GLY A 389 -19.37 -18.60 -13.40
CA GLY A 389 -18.95 -19.74 -14.23
C GLY A 389 -19.67 -21.03 -13.84
N ARG A 390 -19.28 -22.16 -14.45
CA ARG A 390 -19.97 -23.45 -14.24
C ARG A 390 -19.92 -23.92 -12.78
N GLN A 391 -18.79 -23.67 -12.11
CA GLN A 391 -18.50 -24.11 -10.75
C GLN A 391 -18.15 -22.94 -9.80
N THR A 392 -18.40 -21.71 -10.24
CA THR A 392 -17.90 -20.51 -9.55
C THR A 392 -18.99 -19.46 -9.36
N GLY A 393 -19.11 -18.97 -8.13
CA GLY A 393 -19.92 -17.82 -7.75
C GLY A 393 -19.04 -16.64 -7.36
N THR A 394 -19.59 -15.44 -7.38
CA THR A 394 -18.87 -14.21 -7.03
C THR A 394 -19.72 -13.35 -6.11
N LEU A 395 -19.14 -12.98 -4.98
CA LEU A 395 -19.65 -11.97 -4.07
C LEU A 395 -19.20 -10.59 -4.58
N LEU A 396 -20.19 -9.76 -4.87
CA LEU A 396 -20.03 -8.39 -5.33
C LEU A 396 -20.41 -7.41 -4.23
N LEU A 397 -19.62 -6.35 -4.10
CA LEU A 397 -20.06 -5.09 -3.53
C LEU A 397 -20.92 -4.36 -4.56
N VAL A 398 -22.16 -4.02 -4.22
CA VAL A 398 -23.08 -3.28 -5.11
C VAL A 398 -23.26 -1.83 -4.71
N THR A 399 -23.08 -1.50 -3.44
CA THR A 399 -23.12 -0.12 -2.95
C THR A 399 -21.90 0.16 -2.08
N PRO A 400 -21.31 1.37 -2.18
CA PRO A 400 -20.13 1.72 -1.38
C PRO A 400 -20.48 1.70 0.12
N ILE A 401 -19.50 1.34 0.94
CA ILE A 401 -19.65 1.27 2.40
C ILE A 401 -18.73 2.34 3.01
N LYS A 402 -19.29 3.21 3.84
CA LYS A 402 -18.49 4.12 4.66
C LYS A 402 -17.98 3.38 5.89
N GLY A 403 -16.68 3.41 6.13
CA GLY A 403 -16.08 2.90 7.35
C GLY A 403 -16.02 3.95 8.48
N PRO A 404 -15.55 3.55 9.67
CA PRO A 404 -15.16 2.19 10.04
C PRO A 404 -16.40 1.31 10.23
N ALA A 405 -16.41 0.12 9.62
CA ALA A 405 -17.55 -0.79 9.70
C ALA A 405 -17.11 -2.25 9.59
N THR A 406 -17.81 -3.14 10.30
CA THR A 406 -17.66 -4.59 10.17
C THR A 406 -18.96 -5.18 9.66
N LEU A 407 -18.90 -5.86 8.52
CA LEU A 407 -20.06 -6.44 7.85
C LEU A 407 -19.83 -7.92 7.61
N GLU A 408 -20.91 -8.69 7.61
CA GLU A 408 -20.86 -10.12 7.33
C GLU A 408 -21.78 -10.43 6.15
N ALA A 409 -21.30 -11.29 5.26
CA ALA A 409 -22.04 -11.86 4.15
C ALA A 409 -21.95 -13.39 4.21
N GLU A 410 -23.09 -14.07 4.25
CA GLU A 410 -23.14 -15.53 4.21
C GLU A 410 -23.55 -15.97 2.81
N VAL A 411 -22.57 -16.45 2.04
CA VAL A 411 -22.76 -16.97 0.69
C VAL A 411 -23.05 -18.47 0.78
N GLU A 412 -24.25 -18.87 0.38
CA GLU A 412 -24.61 -20.27 0.25
C GLU A 412 -24.38 -20.73 -1.19
N MET A 413 -23.74 -21.89 -1.32
CA MET A 413 -23.68 -22.68 -2.54
C MET A 413 -24.48 -23.96 -2.32
N SER A 414 -25.55 -24.15 -3.09
CA SER A 414 -26.38 -25.36 -3.07
C SER A 414 -26.08 -26.22 -4.30
N GLU A 415 -25.80 -27.49 -4.07
CA GLU A 415 -25.54 -28.51 -5.09
C GLU A 415 -26.79 -29.35 -5.31
N LEU A 416 -27.24 -29.44 -6.57
CA LEU A 416 -28.46 -30.15 -6.94
C LEU A 416 -28.18 -31.17 -8.04
N GLU A 417 -28.98 -32.24 -8.04
CA GLU A 417 -29.08 -33.23 -9.11
C GLU A 417 -30.56 -33.40 -9.44
N HIS A 418 -30.96 -33.12 -10.70
CA HIS A 418 -32.37 -33.15 -11.11
C HIS A 418 -33.30 -32.37 -10.17
N ASN A 419 -32.87 -31.18 -9.71
CA ASN A 419 -33.52 -30.35 -8.68
C ASN A 419 -33.60 -30.94 -7.25
N THR A 420 -33.04 -32.11 -7.00
CA THR A 420 -32.90 -32.68 -5.65
C THR A 420 -31.64 -32.13 -5.00
N LEU A 421 -31.74 -31.63 -3.77
CA LEU A 421 -30.61 -31.07 -3.03
C LEU A 421 -29.65 -32.20 -2.58
N LEU A 422 -28.42 -32.19 -3.10
CA LEU A 422 -27.35 -33.10 -2.67
C LEU A 422 -26.57 -32.55 -1.48
N GLY A 423 -26.39 -31.22 -1.42
CA GLY A 423 -25.59 -30.59 -0.38
C GLY A 423 -25.66 -29.08 -0.40
N ARG A 424 -25.35 -28.47 0.75
CA ARG A 424 -25.17 -27.03 0.89
C ARG A 424 -23.78 -26.74 1.44
N TYR A 425 -23.19 -25.64 1.02
CA TYR A 425 -21.89 -25.20 1.48
C TYR A 425 -22.00 -23.72 1.81
N LEU A 426 -21.63 -23.35 3.04
CA LEU A 426 -21.74 -21.98 3.52
C LEU A 426 -20.37 -21.33 3.57
N THR A 427 -20.26 -20.13 3.03
CA THR A 427 -19.05 -19.31 3.08
C THR A 427 -19.39 -18.03 3.83
N LYS A 428 -18.88 -17.88 5.05
CA LYS A 428 -19.01 -16.67 5.84
C LYS A 428 -17.86 -15.74 5.51
N VAL A 429 -18.17 -14.59 4.92
CA VAL A 429 -17.20 -13.56 4.58
C VAL A 429 -17.42 -12.36 5.51
N THR A 430 -16.46 -12.10 6.38
CA THR A 430 -16.44 -10.92 7.23
C THR A 430 -15.58 -9.85 6.58
N LEU A 431 -16.16 -8.68 6.34
CA LEU A 431 -15.49 -7.51 5.80
C LEU A 431 -15.17 -6.52 6.91
N PHE A 432 -13.91 -6.12 6.99
CA PHE A 432 -13.42 -5.02 7.82
C PHE A 432 -13.17 -3.80 6.92
N VAL A 433 -14.02 -2.80 7.05
CA VAL A 433 -13.94 -1.55 6.28
C VAL A 433 -13.15 -0.53 7.08
N SER A 434 -12.04 -0.06 6.51
CA SER A 434 -11.17 0.97 7.08
C SER A 434 -11.93 2.28 7.32
N PRO A 435 -11.54 3.12 8.29
CA PRO A 435 -12.01 4.50 8.37
C PRO A 435 -11.50 5.39 7.21
N TYR A 436 -10.46 4.99 6.48
CA TYR A 436 -9.82 5.78 5.44
C TYR A 436 -10.16 5.29 4.01
N GLU A 437 -10.14 6.20 3.03
CA GLU A 437 -10.47 5.90 1.62
C GLU A 437 -9.24 5.60 0.72
N PHE A 438 -8.02 5.75 1.25
CA PHE A 438 -6.76 5.71 0.49
C PHE A 438 -5.99 4.39 0.63
#